data_AF-A0A932JX19-F1
#
_entry.id   AF-A0A932JX19-F1
#
_cell.length_a   1.000
_cell.length_b   1.000
_cell.length_c   1.000
_cell.angle_alpha   90.00
_cell.angle_beta   90.00
_cell.angle_gamma   90.00
#
_symmetry.space_group_name_H-M   'P 1'
#
loop_
_entity.id
_entity.type
_entity.pdbx_description
1 polymer ?
#
loop_
_entity_poly.entity_id
_entity_poly.type
_entity_poly.pdbx_seq_one_letter_code
_entity_poly.pdbx_strand_id
1 'polypeptide(L)'
;MARNVEVKARVSDWPGLSARARELWGEPQLLRQRDAFFPCPDGRLKLRLQEPGPSYLIFYRRADEAGPKASDWLGADVADGDAARRLLAAAFGEAAFVAKTRLLFMSGRTRVHLDDVDGLGRFLELEVVLRDGEDAASGEAEARTLLSRLGVAPGDLVRGAYADLSRPGAG
;
A
#
# COMPACT_ATOMS: atom_id res chain seq x y z
N MET A 1 1.33 -18.25 -3.21
CA MET A 1 0.91 -16.84 -3.14
C MET A 1 1.25 -16.35 -1.74
N ALA A 2 1.86 -15.18 -1.61
CA ALA A 2 2.13 -14.60 -0.31
C ALA A 2 0.85 -13.92 0.22
N ARG A 3 0.74 -13.81 1.54
CA ARG A 3 -0.42 -13.20 2.22
C ARG A 3 0.04 -12.10 3.16
N ASN A 4 -0.72 -11.03 3.22
CA ASN A 4 -0.57 -10.00 4.25
C ASN A 4 -1.93 -9.56 4.78
N VAL A 5 -1.93 -9.01 5.99
CA VAL A 5 -3.04 -8.20 6.48
C VAL A 5 -2.69 -6.74 6.23
N GLU A 6 -3.57 -6.02 5.55
CA GLU A 6 -3.36 -4.60 5.25
C GLU A 6 -4.46 -3.70 5.81
N VAL A 7 -4.07 -2.51 6.30
CA VAL A 7 -4.98 -1.46 6.75
C VAL A 7 -4.45 -0.09 6.32
N LYS A 8 -5.36 0.81 5.98
CA LYS A 8 -5.04 2.16 5.52
C LYS A 8 -5.84 3.19 6.31
N ALA A 9 -5.20 4.31 6.63
CA ALA A 9 -5.82 5.44 7.32
C ALA A 9 -5.43 6.76 6.64
N ARG A 10 -6.32 7.75 6.67
CA ARG A 10 -5.97 9.15 6.37
C ARG A 10 -5.15 9.73 7.52
N VAL A 11 -4.25 10.65 7.20
CA VAL A 11 -3.37 11.30 8.18
C VAL A 11 -3.58 12.81 8.12
N SER A 12 -4.18 13.35 9.18
CA SER A 12 -4.37 14.79 9.39
C SER A 12 -3.14 15.44 10.04
N ASP A 13 -2.61 14.83 11.12
CA ASP A 13 -1.39 15.23 11.80
C ASP A 13 -0.15 14.50 11.24
N TRP A 14 0.28 14.91 10.05
CA TRP A 14 1.47 14.32 9.40
C TRP A 14 2.77 14.52 10.21
N PRO A 15 3.11 15.74 10.70
CA PRO A 15 4.34 15.92 11.46
C PRO A 15 4.37 15.06 12.73
N GLY A 16 3.28 15.03 13.50
CA GLY A 16 3.23 14.26 14.74
C GLY A 16 3.22 12.75 14.52
N LEU A 17 2.53 12.24 13.48
CA LEU A 17 2.60 10.82 13.12
C LEU A 17 4.01 10.43 12.65
N SER A 18 4.64 11.27 11.82
CA SER A 18 5.99 11.03 11.30
C SER A 18 7.06 11.07 12.40
N ALA A 19 6.91 11.94 13.41
CA ALA A 19 7.78 11.97 14.58
C ALA A 19 7.62 10.70 15.43
N ARG A 20 6.38 10.28 15.73
CA ARG A 20 6.09 9.04 16.46
C ARG A 20 6.65 7.81 15.75
N ALA A 21 6.50 7.72 14.43
CA ALA A 21 7.06 6.61 13.66
C ALA A 21 8.60 6.56 13.73
N ARG A 22 9.27 7.72 13.68
CA ARG A 22 10.73 7.80 13.85
C ARG A 22 11.20 7.44 15.25
N GLU A 23 10.47 7.82 16.28
CA GLU A 23 10.78 7.43 17.65
C GLU A 23 10.67 5.91 17.84
N LEU A 24 9.66 5.28 17.22
CA LEU A 24 9.44 3.84 17.32
C LEU A 24 10.42 3.01 16.49
N TRP A 25 10.79 3.46 15.28
CA TRP A 25 11.47 2.63 14.28
C TRP A 25 12.70 3.25 13.63
N GLY A 26 13.13 4.44 14.06
CA GLY A 26 14.26 5.15 13.48
C GLY A 26 13.95 5.82 12.14
N GLU A 27 14.98 6.13 11.36
CA GLU A 27 14.79 6.81 10.07
C GLU A 27 14.16 5.91 9.00
N PRO A 28 13.19 6.43 8.22
CA PRO A 28 12.57 5.66 7.16
C PRO A 28 13.45 5.60 5.91
N GLN A 29 13.17 4.60 5.08
CA GLN A 29 13.57 4.63 3.68
C GLN A 29 12.62 5.51 2.88
N LEU A 30 13.16 6.51 2.17
CA LEU A 30 12.40 7.33 1.23
C LEU A 30 12.27 6.60 -0.12
N LEU A 31 11.05 6.46 -0.61
CA LEU A 31 10.73 5.85 -1.90
C LEU A 31 9.83 6.80 -2.71
N ARG A 32 10.14 6.99 -3.99
CA ARG A 32 9.25 7.62 -4.97
C ARG A 32 8.62 6.52 -5.79
N GLN A 33 7.29 6.47 -5.81
CA GLN A 33 6.56 5.38 -6.45
C GLN A 33 5.50 5.92 -7.41
N ARG A 34 5.36 5.26 -8.55
CA ARG A 34 4.29 5.49 -9.52
C ARG A 34 3.63 4.15 -9.83
N ASP A 35 2.38 4.01 -9.44
CA ASP A 35 1.59 2.79 -9.63
C ASP A 35 0.68 2.99 -10.85
N ALA A 36 0.94 2.24 -11.92
CA ALA A 36 0.03 2.10 -13.07
C ALA A 36 -0.86 0.87 -12.87
N PHE A 37 -2.17 1.03 -13.01
CA PHE A 37 -3.15 -0.03 -12.82
C PHE A 37 -3.74 -0.46 -14.17
N PHE A 38 -3.90 -1.77 -14.35
CA PHE A 38 -4.42 -2.35 -15.59
C PHE A 38 -5.70 -3.15 -15.31
N PRO A 39 -6.64 -3.19 -16.26
CA PRO A 39 -7.81 -4.07 -16.14
C PRO A 39 -7.40 -5.52 -15.91
N CYS A 40 -8.01 -6.16 -14.91
CA CYS A 40 -7.77 -7.56 -14.56
C CYS A 40 -9.07 -8.15 -14.01
N PRO A 41 -9.76 -9.05 -14.74
CA PRO A 41 -11.06 -9.58 -14.30
C PRO A 41 -11.00 -10.35 -12.98
N ASP A 42 -9.91 -11.08 -12.76
CA ASP A 42 -9.77 -11.99 -11.62
C ASP A 42 -9.04 -11.37 -10.42
N GLY A 43 -8.91 -10.05 -10.35
CA GLY A 43 -8.22 -9.37 -9.26
C GLY A 43 -7.76 -7.97 -9.63
N ARG A 44 -6.58 -7.60 -9.18
CA ARG A 44 -5.98 -6.29 -9.47
C ARG A 44 -4.56 -6.48 -9.94
N LEU A 45 -4.22 -5.82 -11.04
CA LEU A 45 -2.88 -5.82 -11.60
C LEU A 45 -2.34 -4.39 -11.57
N LYS A 46 -1.15 -4.23 -10.98
CA LYS A 46 -0.44 -2.96 -11.00
C LYS A 46 1.03 -3.15 -11.36
N LEU A 47 1.58 -2.21 -12.11
CA LEU A 47 3.01 -2.03 -12.27
C LEU A 47 3.44 -0.85 -11.39
N ARG A 48 4.32 -1.11 -10.45
CA ARG A 48 4.96 -0.11 -9.60
C ARG A 48 6.31 0.25 -10.17
N LEU A 49 6.44 1.48 -10.68
CA LEU A 49 7.74 2.09 -10.91
C LEU A 49 8.23 2.64 -9.57
N GLN A 50 9.44 2.30 -9.15
CA GLN A 50 9.98 2.69 -7.84
C GLN A 50 11.39 3.23 -7.98
N GLU A 51 11.68 4.29 -7.24
CA GLU A 51 13.02 4.83 -7.09
C GLU A 51 13.29 5.18 -5.61
N PRO A 52 14.43 4.75 -5.02
CA PRO A 52 15.38 3.79 -5.58
C PRO A 52 14.84 2.34 -5.59
N GLY A 53 15.46 1.49 -6.40
CA GLY A 53 15.17 0.06 -6.47
C GLY A 53 14.51 -0.37 -7.79
N PRO A 54 14.13 -1.65 -7.94
CA PRO A 54 13.52 -2.15 -9.16
C PRO A 54 12.04 -1.76 -9.24
N SER A 55 11.49 -1.86 -10.44
CA SER A 55 10.04 -1.81 -10.64
C SER A 55 9.44 -3.19 -10.33
N TYR A 56 8.14 -3.24 -10.04
CA TYR A 56 7.46 -4.49 -9.68
C TYR A 56 6.13 -4.62 -10.42
N LEU A 57 5.89 -5.76 -11.06
CA LEU A 57 4.56 -6.16 -11.51
C LEU A 57 3.90 -6.96 -10.39
N ILE A 58 2.74 -6.50 -9.93
CA ILE A 58 2.06 -7.03 -8.75
C ILE A 58 0.63 -7.37 -9.11
N PHE A 59 0.28 -8.65 -8.98
CA PHE A 59 -1.10 -9.13 -8.96
C PHE A 59 -1.55 -9.31 -7.51
N TYR A 60 -2.77 -8.91 -7.18
CA TYR A 60 -3.33 -9.13 -5.85
C TYR A 60 -4.85 -9.25 -5.83
N ARG A 61 -5.35 -9.93 -4.79
CA ARG A 61 -6.78 -10.08 -4.46
C ARG A 61 -7.00 -9.69 -3.01
N ARG A 62 -7.99 -8.83 -2.78
CA ARG A 62 -8.43 -8.43 -1.44
C ARG A 62 -9.87 -7.96 -1.47
N ALA A 63 -10.56 -8.04 -0.33
CA ALA A 63 -11.88 -7.46 -0.17
C ALA A 63 -11.84 -5.92 -0.11
N ASP A 64 -12.93 -5.26 -0.52
CA ASP A 64 -13.08 -3.80 -0.45
C ASP A 64 -13.66 -3.33 0.89
N GLU A 65 -12.95 -3.66 1.96
CA GLU A 65 -13.38 -3.40 3.34
C GLU A 65 -12.52 -2.34 4.04
N ALA A 66 -13.11 -1.65 5.02
CA ALA A 66 -12.38 -0.75 5.91
C ALA A 66 -11.69 -1.58 7.00
N GLY A 67 -10.52 -1.12 7.44
CA GLY A 67 -9.76 -1.80 8.49
C GLY A 67 -8.82 -2.90 8.00
N PRO A 68 -8.23 -3.66 8.94
CA PRO A 68 -7.32 -4.77 8.65
C PRO A 68 -8.02 -5.88 7.87
N LYS A 69 -7.45 -6.26 6.73
CA LYS A 69 -8.01 -7.30 5.85
C LYS A 69 -6.91 -8.08 5.16
N ALA A 70 -7.17 -9.36 4.90
CA ALA A 70 -6.24 -10.21 4.18
C ALA A 70 -6.16 -9.79 2.70
N SER A 71 -4.95 -9.85 2.16
CA SER A 71 -4.66 -9.69 0.74
C SER A 71 -3.70 -10.80 0.30
N ASP A 72 -4.07 -11.49 -0.77
CA ASP A 72 -3.22 -12.47 -1.43
C ASP A 72 -2.52 -11.79 -2.59
N TRP A 73 -1.20 -11.98 -2.74
CA TRP A 73 -0.44 -11.30 -3.80
C TRP A 73 0.65 -12.16 -4.41
N LEU A 74 1.00 -11.79 -5.64
CA LEU A 74 2.15 -12.25 -6.42
C LEU A 74 2.88 -11.02 -6.94
N GLY A 75 4.20 -11.01 -6.80
CA GLY A 75 5.05 -9.92 -7.28
C GLY A 75 6.25 -10.48 -8.04
N ALA A 76 6.65 -9.77 -9.09
CA ALA A 76 7.89 -10.03 -9.81
C ALA A 76 8.62 -8.71 -10.10
N ASP A 77 9.93 -8.73 -9.96
CA ASP A 77 10.80 -7.62 -10.34
C ASP A 77 10.73 -7.40 -11.85
N VAL A 78 10.76 -6.13 -12.26
CA VAL A 78 10.71 -5.69 -13.65
C VAL A 78 11.92 -4.80 -13.89
N ALA A 79 12.83 -5.26 -14.75
CA ALA A 79 14.08 -4.58 -15.04
C ALA A 79 13.86 -3.23 -15.73
N ASP A 80 13.00 -3.18 -16.74
CA ASP A 80 12.62 -1.94 -17.45
C ASP A 80 11.13 -1.66 -17.22
N GLY A 81 10.84 -0.90 -16.17
CA GLY A 81 9.48 -0.53 -15.80
C GLY A 81 8.77 0.30 -16.86
N ASP A 82 9.46 1.22 -17.53
CA ASP A 82 8.83 2.06 -18.55
C ASP A 82 8.48 1.26 -19.81
N ALA A 83 9.34 0.33 -20.23
CA ALA A 83 9.02 -0.60 -21.33
C ALA A 83 7.85 -1.52 -20.96
N ALA A 84 7.85 -2.09 -19.75
CA ALA A 84 6.75 -2.93 -19.28
C ALA A 84 5.43 -2.16 -19.22
N ARG A 85 5.44 -0.90 -18.77
CA ARG A 85 4.25 -0.04 -18.76
C ARG A 85 3.70 0.16 -20.17
N ARG A 86 4.55 0.52 -21.14
CA ARG A 86 4.13 0.70 -22.54
C ARG A 86 3.50 -0.57 -23.10
N LEU A 87 4.11 -1.73 -22.85
CA LEU A 87 3.60 -3.03 -23.30
C LEU A 87 2.24 -3.35 -22.67
N LEU A 88 2.13 -3.24 -21.35
CA LEU A 88 0.89 -3.56 -20.62
C LEU A 88 -0.24 -2.58 -20.99
N ALA A 89 0.06 -1.29 -21.15
CA ALA A 89 -0.91 -0.30 -21.59
C ALA A 89 -1.41 -0.59 -23.01
N ALA A 90 -0.54 -1.04 -23.93
CA ALA A 90 -0.95 -1.43 -25.28
C ALA A 90 -1.80 -2.71 -25.29
N ALA A 91 -1.51 -3.67 -24.40
CA ALA A 91 -2.20 -4.95 -24.34
C ALA A 91 -3.56 -4.88 -23.61
N PHE A 92 -3.65 -4.13 -22.51
CA PHE A 92 -4.79 -4.13 -21.59
C PHE A 92 -5.47 -2.77 -21.43
N GLY A 93 -4.85 -1.68 -21.90
CA GLY A 93 -5.20 -0.32 -21.51
C GLY A 93 -4.70 0.04 -20.11
N GLU A 94 -4.52 1.33 -19.83
CA GLU A 94 -4.18 1.83 -18.49
C GLU A 94 -5.42 2.40 -17.81
N ALA A 95 -5.79 1.85 -16.65
CA ALA A 95 -7.02 2.19 -15.94
C ALA A 95 -6.85 3.34 -14.94
N ALA A 96 -5.67 3.46 -14.32
CA ALA A 96 -5.35 4.54 -13.39
C ALA A 96 -3.83 4.67 -13.23
N PHE A 97 -3.40 5.86 -12.81
CA PHE A 97 -2.01 6.17 -12.48
C PHE A 97 -1.94 6.94 -11.17
N VAL A 98 -1.13 6.48 -10.23
CA VAL A 98 -0.99 7.10 -8.89
C VAL A 98 0.48 7.33 -8.59
N ALA A 99 0.88 8.59 -8.43
CA ALA A 99 2.20 8.98 -7.96
C ALA A 99 2.17 9.26 -6.45
N LYS A 100 3.24 8.85 -5.74
CA LYS A 100 3.38 9.08 -4.31
C LYS A 100 4.84 9.16 -3.86
N THR A 101 5.06 9.86 -2.75
CA THR A 101 6.28 9.78 -1.96
C THR A 101 5.99 8.98 -0.69
N ARG A 102 6.76 7.92 -0.45
CA ARG A 102 6.58 6.98 0.66
C ARG A 102 7.77 7.03 1.61
N LEU A 103 7.46 7.17 2.89
CA LEU A 103 8.39 6.86 3.97
C LEU A 103 8.10 5.43 4.45
N LEU A 104 9.02 4.51 4.22
CA LEU A 104 8.93 3.12 4.63
C LEU A 104 9.69 2.90 5.94
N PHE A 105 8.98 2.45 6.98
CA PHE A 105 9.54 1.93 8.22
C PHE A 105 9.27 0.42 8.32
N MET A 106 10.07 -0.27 9.13
CA MET A 106 9.89 -1.68 9.44
C MET A 106 9.66 -1.88 10.94
N SER A 107 8.54 -2.52 11.28
CA SER A 107 8.25 -3.00 12.63
C SER A 107 8.26 -4.53 12.63
N GLY A 108 9.44 -5.12 12.77
CA GLY A 108 9.62 -6.57 12.60
C GLY A 108 9.23 -6.99 11.18
N ARG A 109 8.15 -7.77 11.07
CA ARG A 109 7.59 -8.23 9.77
C ARG A 109 6.61 -7.25 9.12
N THR A 110 6.18 -6.23 9.86
CA THR A 110 5.19 -5.27 9.37
C THR A 110 5.88 -4.13 8.65
N ARG A 111 5.46 -3.89 7.41
CA ARG A 111 5.85 -2.70 6.65
C ARG A 111 4.91 -1.58 7.04
N VAL A 112 5.46 -0.44 7.42
CA VAL A 112 4.71 0.77 7.80
C VAL A 112 5.01 1.83 6.77
N HIS A 113 3.99 2.31 6.07
CA HIS A 113 4.12 3.31 5.00
C HIS A 113 3.44 4.59 5.42
N LEU A 114 4.18 5.69 5.40
CA LEU A 114 3.58 7.02 5.36
C LEU A 114 3.66 7.52 3.93
N ASP A 115 2.51 7.65 3.29
CA ASP A 115 2.39 8.03 1.88
C ASP A 115 1.86 9.46 1.75
N ASP A 116 2.59 10.31 1.03
CA ASP A 116 2.06 11.54 0.44
C ASP A 116 1.70 11.26 -1.01
N VAL A 117 0.40 11.22 -1.30
CA VAL A 117 -0.16 10.75 -2.58
C VAL A 117 -0.70 11.93 -3.37
N ASP A 118 -0.18 12.10 -4.58
CA ASP A 118 -0.49 13.24 -5.44
C ASP A 118 -2.01 13.32 -5.70
N GLY A 119 -2.61 14.45 -5.33
CA GLY A 119 -4.03 14.72 -5.51
C GLY A 119 -4.97 14.02 -4.50
N LEU A 120 -4.48 13.13 -3.63
CA LEU A 120 -5.30 12.38 -2.66
C LEU A 120 -4.99 12.71 -1.19
N GLY A 121 -3.82 13.30 -0.95
CA GLY A 121 -3.35 13.69 0.38
C GLY A 121 -2.51 12.60 1.05
N ARG A 122 -2.53 12.59 2.39
CA ARG A 122 -1.58 11.82 3.19
C ARG A 122 -2.23 10.65 3.90
N PHE A 123 -1.50 9.54 3.93
CA PHE A 123 -2.01 8.27 4.41
C PHE A 123 -0.97 7.48 5.20
N LEU A 124 -1.46 6.66 6.12
CA LEU A 124 -0.74 5.55 6.72
C LEU A 124 -1.23 4.26 6.07
N GLU A 125 -0.33 3.35 5.73
CA GLU A 125 -0.64 1.98 5.35
C GLU A 125 0.23 1.01 6.16
N LEU A 126 -0.40 -0.02 6.73
CA LEU A 126 0.31 -1.12 7.40
C LEU A 126 0.12 -2.37 6.55
N GLU A 127 1.21 -3.11 6.31
CA GLU A 127 1.19 -4.42 5.66
C GLU A 127 1.89 -5.44 6.56
N VAL A 128 1.10 -6.25 7.28
CA VAL A 128 1.58 -7.33 8.15
C VAL A 128 1.72 -8.60 7.33
N VAL A 129 2.96 -8.98 6.98
CA VAL A 129 3.21 -10.20 6.19
C VAL A 129 2.94 -11.44 7.04
N LEU A 130 2.05 -12.31 6.57
CA LEU A 130 1.71 -13.56 7.24
C LEU A 130 2.72 -14.65 6.88
N ARG A 131 3.03 -15.51 7.85
CA ARG A 131 3.77 -16.75 7.59
C ARG A 131 2.86 -17.77 6.91
N ASP A 132 3.46 -18.76 6.26
CA ASP A 132 2.71 -19.86 5.65
C ASP A 132 1.84 -20.57 6.70
N GLY A 133 0.55 -20.70 6.40
CA GLY A 133 -0.44 -21.31 7.30
C GLY A 133 -0.87 -20.43 8.50
N GLU A 134 -0.36 -19.20 8.63
CA GLU A 134 -0.79 -18.29 9.69
C GLU A 134 -2.19 -17.73 9.43
N ASP A 135 -2.98 -17.65 10.49
CA ASP A 135 -4.32 -17.08 10.45
C ASP A 135 -4.28 -15.54 10.32
N ALA A 136 -5.24 -14.98 9.59
CA ALA A 136 -5.36 -13.55 9.39
C ALA A 136 -5.61 -12.80 10.71
N ALA A 137 -6.33 -13.40 11.66
CA ALA A 137 -6.65 -12.77 12.94
C ALA A 137 -5.39 -12.33 13.74
N SER A 138 -4.29 -13.10 13.63
CA SER A 138 -2.99 -12.75 14.20
C SER A 138 -2.44 -11.46 13.58
N GLY A 139 -2.41 -11.39 12.25
CA GLY A 139 -1.97 -10.20 11.53
C GLY A 139 -2.86 -8.97 11.78
N GLU A 140 -4.17 -9.17 11.93
CA GLU A 140 -5.08 -8.09 12.28
C GLU A 140 -4.87 -7.56 13.70
N ALA A 141 -4.61 -8.44 14.68
CA ALA A 141 -4.29 -8.04 16.04
C ALA A 141 -2.97 -7.23 16.10
N GLU A 142 -1.97 -7.63 15.32
CA GLU A 142 -0.72 -6.89 15.15
C GLU A 142 -1.00 -5.50 14.53
N ALA A 143 -1.76 -5.44 13.45
CA ALA A 143 -2.15 -4.18 12.81
C ALA A 143 -2.89 -3.25 13.77
N ARG A 144 -3.86 -3.77 14.54
CA ARG A 144 -4.60 -3.00 15.56
C ARG A 144 -3.67 -2.45 16.65
N THR A 145 -2.70 -3.25 17.10
CA THR A 145 -1.70 -2.81 18.08
C THR A 145 -0.86 -1.66 17.54
N LEU A 146 -0.41 -1.75 16.29
CA LEU A 146 0.40 -0.71 15.65
C LEU A 146 -0.39 0.57 15.41
N LEU A 147 -1.65 0.48 14.98
CA LEU A 147 -2.54 1.64 14.86
C LEU A 147 -2.69 2.37 16.20
N SER A 148 -2.87 1.62 17.29
CA SER A 148 -2.97 2.20 18.64
C SER A 148 -1.67 2.90 19.05
N ARG A 149 -0.50 2.31 18.79
CA ARG A 149 0.81 2.94 19.09
C ARG A 149 1.04 4.19 18.27
N LEU A 150 0.56 4.20 17.03
CA LEU A 150 0.60 5.35 16.14
C LEU A 150 -0.50 6.38 16.44
N GLY A 151 -1.39 6.11 17.39
CA GLY A 151 -2.49 7.00 17.77
C GLY A 151 -3.46 7.29 16.62
N VAL A 152 -3.74 6.29 15.78
CA VAL A 152 -4.69 6.39 14.66
C VAL A 152 -6.07 5.97 15.14
N ALA A 153 -7.07 6.83 14.93
CA ALA A 153 -8.43 6.54 15.35
C ALA A 153 -9.14 5.63 14.34
N PRO A 154 -10.12 4.80 14.77
CA PRO A 154 -10.93 3.99 13.85
C PRO A 154 -11.65 4.81 12.78
N GLY A 155 -12.00 6.07 13.07
CA GLY A 155 -12.65 6.98 12.13
C GLY A 155 -11.73 7.46 10.99
N ASP A 156 -10.42 7.30 11.12
CA ASP A 156 -9.46 7.66 10.07
C ASP A 156 -9.26 6.54 9.04
N LEU A 157 -9.78 5.34 9.32
CA LEU A 157 -9.61 4.16 8.47
C LEU A 157 -10.36 4.33 7.14
N VAL A 158 -9.66 4.05 6.04
CA VAL A 158 -10.23 4.17 4.68
C VAL A 158 -10.36 2.82 3.98
N ARG A 159 -11.34 2.75 3.08
CA ARG A 159 -11.59 1.61 2.19
C ARG A 159 -10.81 1.75 0.87
N GLY A 160 -10.59 0.63 0.19
CA GLY A 160 -10.12 0.63 -1.19
C GLY A 160 -8.63 0.94 -1.41
N ALA A 161 -8.24 0.97 -2.69
CA ALA A 161 -6.91 1.35 -3.16
C ALA A 161 -6.88 2.85 -3.47
N TYR A 162 -5.70 3.43 -3.59
CA TYR A 162 -5.58 4.81 -4.07
C TYR A 162 -6.22 5.02 -5.45
N ALA A 163 -6.16 4.01 -6.32
CA ALA A 163 -6.83 4.04 -7.63
C ALA A 163 -8.37 4.11 -7.54
N ASP A 164 -8.95 3.63 -6.44
CA ASP A 164 -10.40 3.72 -6.19
C ASP A 164 -10.76 5.13 -5.68
N LEU A 165 -9.86 5.74 -4.89
CA LEU A 165 -10.02 7.09 -4.34
C LEU A 165 -9.80 8.22 -5.36
N SER A 166 -9.05 7.98 -6.44
CA SER A 166 -8.93 8.92 -7.56
C SER A 166 -10.14 8.89 -8.51
N ARG A 167 -11.06 7.96 -8.26
CA ARG A 167 -12.45 7.85 -8.74
C ARG A 167 -13.34 9.08 -8.45
N PRO A 168 -13.78 9.97 -9.38
CA PRO A 168 -14.83 10.91 -9.01
C PRO A 168 -16.12 10.15 -8.64
N GLY A 169 -16.58 10.28 -7.40
CA GLY A 169 -17.82 9.67 -6.89
C GLY A 169 -17.68 8.59 -5.80
N ALA A 170 -16.48 8.27 -5.32
CA ALA A 170 -16.28 7.35 -4.19
C ALA A 170 -16.18 8.13 -2.87
N GLY A 171 -17.34 8.58 -2.36
CA GLY A 171 -17.51 9.19 -1.03
C GLY A 171 -18.53 8.41 -0.22
#